data_AF-A0A2I1R3A6-F1
#
_entry.id   AF-A0A2I1R3A6-F1
#
_cell.length_a   1.000
_cell.length_b   1.000
_cell.length_c   1.000
_cell.angle_alpha   90.00
_cell.angle_beta   90.00
_cell.angle_gamma   90.00
#
_symmetry.space_group_name_H-M   'P 1'
#
loop_
_entity.id
_entity.type
_entity.pdbx_description
1 polymer ?
#
loop_
_entity_poly.entity_id
_entity_poly.type
_entity_poly.pdbx_seq_one_letter_code
_entity_poly.pdbx_strand_id
1 'polypeptide(L)'
;MVFSDAGERARAALASHLTVRNLVERQTELAALRTLYEVMCSNGWVAIHVDIEECSAIETLALADGERCYLGADNDLDAINDVMFEVVGNCPRRIFRYLDGQYWADRADVRAAINSALRAQVPAGWPPIG
;
A
#
# COMPACT_ATOMS: atom_id res chain seq x y z
N MET A 1 37.03 13.01 -14.30
CA MET A 1 36.28 12.69 -15.53
C MET A 1 35.26 13.81 -15.72
N VAL A 2 35.47 14.69 -16.70
CA VAL A 2 34.57 15.82 -16.99
C VAL A 2 33.58 15.34 -18.04
N PHE A 3 32.28 15.41 -17.75
CA PHE A 3 31.25 15.04 -18.73
C PHE A 3 31.13 16.17 -19.76
N SER A 4 30.83 15.84 -21.02
CA SER A 4 30.47 16.86 -22.00
C SER A 4 29.15 17.53 -21.60
N ASP A 5 28.88 18.76 -22.07
CA ASP A 5 27.61 19.46 -21.85
C ASP A 5 26.37 18.61 -22.21
N ALA A 6 26.51 17.70 -23.17
CA ALA A 6 25.47 16.73 -23.53
C ALA A 6 25.30 15.64 -22.46
N GLY A 7 26.41 15.15 -21.87
CA GLY A 7 26.41 14.18 -20.78
C GLY A 7 25.88 14.75 -19.46
N GLU A 8 26.14 16.03 -19.16
CA GLU A 8 25.58 16.72 -17.99
C GLU A 8 24.06 16.91 -18.11
N ARG A 9 23.58 17.32 -19.30
CA ARG A 9 22.14 17.41 -19.58
C ARG A 9 21.42 16.06 -19.49
N ALA A 10 22.03 14.99 -20.01
CA ALA A 10 21.46 13.65 -19.93
C ALA A 10 21.36 13.15 -18.48
N ARG A 11 22.38 13.42 -17.64
CA ARG A 11 22.35 13.12 -16.21
C ARG A 11 21.25 13.89 -15.48
N ALA A 12 21.15 15.19 -15.72
CA ALA A 12 20.13 16.02 -15.08
C ALA A 12 18.71 15.56 -15.45
N ALA A 13 18.47 15.23 -16.72
CA ALA A 13 17.20 14.68 -17.18
C ALA A 13 16.88 13.33 -16.52
N LEU A 14 17.85 12.41 -16.43
CA LEU A 14 17.67 11.13 -15.75
C LEU A 14 17.38 11.33 -14.25
N ALA A 15 18.12 12.19 -13.57
CA ALA A 15 17.88 12.50 -12.16
C ALA A 15 16.49 13.09 -11.93
N SER A 16 16.04 13.99 -12.82
CA SER A 16 14.68 14.55 -12.79
C SER A 16 13.63 13.46 -12.99
N HIS A 17 13.79 12.59 -14.00
CA HIS A 17 12.85 11.49 -14.26
C HIS A 17 12.76 10.51 -13.08
N LEU A 18 13.89 10.13 -12.49
CA LEU A 18 13.90 9.28 -11.30
C LEU A 18 13.21 9.95 -10.11
N THR A 19 13.40 11.25 -9.94
CA THR A 19 12.74 12.03 -8.87
C THR A 19 11.22 12.04 -9.05
N VAL A 20 10.74 12.32 -10.27
CA VAL A 20 9.30 12.30 -10.59
C VAL A 20 8.72 10.90 -10.42
N ARG A 21 9.41 9.86 -10.93
CA ARG A 21 8.99 8.47 -10.78
C ARG A 21 8.83 8.09 -9.30
N ASN A 22 9.85 8.38 -8.48
CA ASN A 22 9.81 8.08 -7.06
C ASN A 22 8.67 8.84 -6.34
N LEU A 23 8.38 10.08 -6.76
CA LEU A 23 7.26 10.84 -6.22
C LEU A 23 5.92 10.18 -6.57
N VAL A 24 5.72 9.80 -7.83
CA VAL A 24 4.51 9.12 -8.30
C VAL A 24 4.32 7.80 -7.54
N GLU A 25 5.36 6.96 -7.44
CA GLU A 25 5.29 5.69 -6.71
C GLU A 25 4.87 5.90 -5.24
N ARG A 26 5.45 6.89 -4.55
CA ARG A 26 5.08 7.20 -3.15
C ARG A 26 3.64 7.72 -3.01
N GLN A 27 3.17 8.52 -3.97
CA GLN A 27 1.79 9.02 -3.96
C GLN A 27 0.79 7.89 -4.23
N THR A 28 1.10 7.00 -5.17
CA THR A 28 0.30 5.80 -5.46
C THR A 28 0.24 4.88 -4.23
N GLU A 29 1.36 4.61 -3.57
CA GLU A 29 1.40 3.83 -2.32
C GLU A 29 0.52 4.47 -1.22
N LEU A 30 0.62 5.79 -1.03
CA LEU A 30 -0.17 6.48 -0.01
C LEU A 30 -1.67 6.43 -0.35
N ALA A 31 -2.05 6.66 -1.61
CA ALA A 31 -3.43 6.58 -2.04
C ALA A 31 -4.01 5.18 -1.79
N ALA A 32 -3.27 4.14 -2.19
CA ALA A 32 -3.62 2.75 -1.97
C ALA A 32 -3.84 2.42 -0.47
N LEU A 33 -2.90 2.83 0.39
CA LEU A 33 -3.01 2.64 1.83
C LEU A 33 -4.25 3.32 2.44
N ARG A 34 -4.56 4.55 2.01
CA ARG A 34 -5.72 5.30 2.50
C ARG A 34 -7.02 4.65 2.05
N THR A 35 -7.12 4.28 0.78
CA THR A 35 -8.29 3.57 0.24
C THR A 35 -8.50 2.25 0.98
N LEU A 36 -7.44 1.44 1.17
CA LEU A 36 -7.53 0.19 1.93
C LEU A 36 -8.03 0.44 3.35
N TYR A 37 -7.47 1.43 4.05
CA TYR A 37 -7.89 1.76 5.41
C TYR A 37 -9.36 2.18 5.50
N GLU A 38 -9.82 3.04 4.57
CA GLU A 38 -11.19 3.51 4.50
C GLU A 38 -12.17 2.37 4.24
N VAL A 39 -11.84 1.45 3.33
CA VAL A 39 -12.63 0.25 3.05
C VAL A 39 -12.69 -0.66 4.28
N MET A 40 -11.55 -0.91 4.94
CA MET A 40 -11.51 -1.70 6.17
C MET A 40 -12.34 -1.07 7.30
N CYS A 41 -12.32 0.26 7.43
CA CYS A 41 -13.16 0.96 8.39
C CYS A 41 -14.65 0.85 8.07
N SER A 42 -15.02 1.07 6.82
CA SER A 42 -16.42 1.13 6.38
C SER A 42 -17.11 -0.23 6.48
N ASN A 43 -16.37 -1.31 6.27
CA ASN A 43 -16.89 -2.69 6.30
C ASN A 43 -16.59 -3.41 7.63
N GLY A 44 -16.00 -2.74 8.62
CA GLY A 44 -15.68 -3.33 9.92
C GLY A 44 -14.55 -4.37 9.90
N TRP A 45 -13.74 -4.40 8.84
CA TRP A 45 -12.60 -5.31 8.72
C TRP A 45 -11.48 -4.88 9.66
N VAL A 46 -10.92 -5.85 10.39
CA VAL A 46 -9.78 -5.64 11.28
C VAL A 46 -8.48 -6.17 10.72
N ALA A 47 -8.53 -7.19 9.85
CA ALA A 47 -7.38 -7.70 9.12
C ALA A 47 -7.80 -8.28 7.76
N ILE A 48 -6.87 -8.28 6.82
CA ILE A 48 -6.99 -8.98 5.53
C ILE A 48 -5.85 -9.98 5.35
N HIS A 49 -6.17 -11.12 4.77
CA HIS A 49 -5.23 -12.10 4.25
C HIS A 49 -5.21 -11.99 2.73
N VAL A 50 -4.02 -11.95 2.15
CA VAL A 50 -3.83 -11.86 0.70
C VAL A 50 -3.04 -13.05 0.18
N ASP A 51 -3.37 -13.50 -1.02
CA ASP A 51 -2.57 -14.49 -1.74
C ASP A 51 -1.17 -13.92 -1.99
N ILE A 52 -0.11 -14.67 -1.73
CA ILE A 52 1.26 -14.21 -1.96
C ILE A 52 1.67 -14.21 -3.44
N GLU A 53 1.11 -15.10 -4.27
CA GLU A 53 1.52 -15.21 -5.68
C GLU A 53 1.17 -13.94 -6.44
N GLU A 54 0.02 -13.33 -6.11
CA GLU A 54 -0.43 -12.08 -6.70
C GLU A 54 -0.35 -10.88 -5.75
N CYS A 55 -0.34 -11.09 -4.41
CA CYS A 55 -0.33 -10.06 -3.35
C CYS A 55 -1.29 -8.89 -3.61
N SER A 56 -2.38 -9.19 -4.30
CA SER A 56 -3.36 -8.25 -4.82
C SER A 56 -4.77 -8.79 -4.58
N ALA A 57 -4.95 -10.12 -4.63
CA ALA A 57 -6.20 -10.78 -4.27
C ALA A 57 -6.32 -11.00 -2.75
N ILE A 58 -7.47 -10.63 -2.20
CA ILE A 58 -7.86 -10.90 -0.82
C ILE A 58 -8.48 -12.30 -0.76
N GLU A 59 -7.93 -13.16 0.12
CA GLU A 59 -8.41 -14.54 0.33
C GLU A 59 -9.22 -14.70 1.62
N THR A 60 -9.00 -13.85 2.62
CA THR A 60 -9.72 -13.93 3.90
C THR A 60 -9.86 -12.55 4.52
N LEU A 61 -11.03 -12.27 5.09
CA LEU A 61 -11.30 -11.06 5.85
C LEU A 61 -11.56 -11.44 7.31
N ALA A 62 -10.95 -10.71 8.24
CA ALA A 62 -11.27 -10.81 9.66
C ALA A 62 -12.11 -9.59 10.08
N LEU A 63 -13.22 -9.84 10.77
CA LEU A 63 -14.15 -8.83 11.27
C LEU A 63 -13.90 -8.51 12.75
N ALA A 64 -14.42 -7.37 13.21
CA ALA A 64 -14.21 -6.89 14.58
C ALA A 64 -14.85 -7.76 15.67
N ASP A 65 -15.85 -8.56 15.30
CA ASP A 65 -16.51 -9.56 16.16
C ASP A 65 -15.71 -10.88 16.27
N GLY A 66 -14.57 -10.99 15.58
CA GLY A 66 -13.74 -12.19 15.54
C GLY A 66 -14.17 -13.19 14.47
N GLU A 67 -15.22 -12.89 13.69
CA GLU A 67 -15.61 -13.70 12.55
C GLU A 67 -14.52 -13.63 11.46
N ARG A 68 -14.25 -14.79 10.86
CA ARG A 68 -13.37 -14.90 9.69
C ARG A 68 -14.23 -15.30 8.52
N CYS A 69 -14.36 -14.40 7.56
CA CYS A 69 -14.99 -14.71 6.30
C CYS A 69 -13.94 -15.35 5.41
N TYR A 70 -14.08 -16.66 5.18
CA TYR A 70 -13.33 -17.41 4.18
C TYR A 70 -14.07 -17.31 2.86
N LEU A 71 -13.33 -16.97 1.84
CA LEU A 71 -13.88 -16.23 0.75
C LEU A 71 -13.65 -17.03 -0.53
N GLY A 72 -14.53 -18.02 -0.75
CA GLY A 72 -14.51 -18.91 -1.92
C GLY A 72 -15.79 -19.70 -2.16
N ALA A 73 -16.87 -19.41 -1.42
CA ALA A 73 -18.15 -20.14 -1.50
C ALA A 73 -19.30 -19.34 -2.13
N ASP A 74 -19.23 -18.01 -2.12
CA ASP A 74 -20.27 -17.12 -2.65
C ASP A 74 -19.64 -15.93 -3.40
N ASN A 75 -20.24 -15.55 -4.55
CA ASN A 75 -19.75 -14.61 -5.58
C ASN A 75 -19.37 -13.18 -5.12
N ASP A 76 -19.50 -12.85 -3.84
CA ASP A 76 -19.32 -11.48 -3.33
C ASP A 76 -17.85 -11.03 -3.31
N LEU A 77 -16.89 -11.96 -3.40
CA LEU A 77 -15.47 -11.60 -3.52
C LEU A 77 -15.02 -11.16 -4.87
N ASP A 78 -15.55 -11.74 -5.93
CA ASP A 78 -15.10 -11.36 -7.26
C ASP A 78 -15.36 -9.86 -7.43
N ALA A 79 -16.51 -9.38 -6.94
CA ALA A 79 -16.81 -7.96 -6.87
C ALA A 79 -15.88 -7.16 -5.94
N ILE A 80 -15.48 -7.70 -4.77
CA ILE A 80 -14.54 -7.02 -3.87
C ILE A 80 -13.14 -6.97 -4.50
N ASN A 81 -12.63 -8.08 -5.02
CA ASN A 81 -11.32 -8.19 -5.64
C ASN A 81 -11.27 -7.39 -6.95
N ASP A 82 -12.33 -7.34 -7.76
CA ASP A 82 -12.40 -6.46 -8.95
C ASP A 82 -12.09 -4.99 -8.60
N VAL A 83 -12.49 -4.54 -7.41
CA VAL A 83 -12.24 -3.18 -6.93
C VAL A 83 -10.93 -3.09 -6.15
N MET A 84 -10.62 -4.08 -5.32
CA MET A 84 -9.52 -4.04 -4.36
C MET A 84 -8.19 -4.53 -4.94
N PHE A 85 -8.18 -5.24 -6.06
CA PHE A 85 -6.97 -5.83 -6.63
C PHE A 85 -5.88 -4.78 -6.88
N GLU A 86 -6.23 -3.69 -7.57
CA GLU A 86 -5.29 -2.59 -7.80
C GLU A 86 -4.91 -1.87 -6.50
N VAL A 87 -5.83 -1.73 -5.55
CA VAL A 87 -5.57 -1.06 -4.28
C VAL A 87 -4.57 -1.86 -3.45
N VAL A 88 -4.81 -3.15 -3.28
CA VAL A 88 -3.95 -4.06 -2.51
C VAL A 88 -2.61 -4.25 -3.23
N GLY A 89 -2.61 -4.41 -4.55
CA GLY A 89 -1.40 -4.56 -5.35
C GLY A 89 -0.45 -3.35 -5.30
N ASN A 90 -1.01 -2.15 -5.12
CA ASN A 90 -0.25 -0.90 -4.95
C ASN A 90 0.14 -0.61 -3.48
N CYS A 91 -0.29 -1.43 -2.52
CA CYS A 91 0.15 -1.27 -1.14
C CYS A 91 1.61 -1.72 -0.98
N PRO A 92 2.40 -1.00 -0.15
CA PRO A 92 3.80 -1.36 0.07
C PRO A 92 3.90 -2.69 0.81
N ARG A 93 4.68 -3.63 0.26
CA ARG A 93 4.75 -5.03 0.75
C ARG A 93 5.06 -5.20 2.23
N ARG A 94 5.73 -4.21 2.83
CA ARG A 94 6.07 -4.17 4.27
C ARG A 94 4.87 -4.19 5.22
N ILE A 95 3.65 -3.92 4.75
CA ILE A 95 2.45 -3.98 5.61
C ILE A 95 1.93 -5.41 5.79
N PHE A 96 2.32 -6.32 4.89
CA PHE A 96 1.86 -7.71 4.93
C PHE A 96 2.87 -8.54 5.73
N ARG A 97 2.45 -8.96 6.91
CA ARG A 97 3.22 -9.78 7.83
C ARG A 97 2.95 -11.25 7.57
N TYR A 98 4.02 -12.03 7.46
CA TYR A 98 3.89 -13.47 7.33
C TYR A 98 3.60 -14.11 8.69
N LEU A 99 2.41 -14.69 8.84
CA LEU A 99 1.91 -15.32 10.07
C LEU A 99 1.21 -16.63 9.70
N ASP A 100 1.55 -17.71 10.38
CA ASP A 100 0.92 -19.04 10.21
C ASP A 100 0.81 -19.53 8.76
N GLY A 101 1.84 -19.23 7.95
CA GLY A 101 1.87 -19.64 6.54
C GLY A 101 1.24 -18.65 5.56
N GLN A 102 0.71 -17.53 6.05
CA GLN A 102 -0.16 -16.60 5.32
C GLN A 102 0.32 -15.14 5.43
N TYR A 103 -0.06 -14.30 4.47
CA TYR A 103 0.29 -12.88 4.48
C TYR A 103 -0.87 -12.01 4.96
N TRP A 104 -0.71 -11.45 6.16
CA TRP A 104 -1.75 -10.69 6.84
C TRP A 104 -1.41 -9.21 6.94
N ALA A 105 -2.40 -8.35 6.73
CA ALA A 105 -2.31 -6.93 7.03
C ALA A 105 -3.42 -6.52 8.00
N ASP A 106 -3.03 -6.05 9.18
CA ASP A 106 -3.97 -5.52 10.16
C ASP A 106 -4.29 -4.06 9.87
N ARG A 107 -5.52 -3.65 10.19
CA ARG A 107 -5.96 -2.25 10.05
C ARG A 107 -5.06 -1.27 10.82
N ALA A 108 -4.52 -1.72 11.96
CA ALA A 108 -3.58 -0.92 12.75
C ALA A 108 -2.25 -0.71 12.04
N ASP A 109 -1.74 -1.74 11.35
CA ASP A 109 -0.50 -1.68 10.57
C ASP A 109 -0.68 -0.79 9.33
N VAL A 110 -1.81 -0.90 8.64
CA VAL A 110 -2.18 0.00 7.53
C VAL A 110 -2.18 1.46 8.01
N ARG A 111 -2.82 1.75 9.15
CA ARG A 111 -2.80 3.10 9.74
C ARG A 111 -1.41 3.57 10.10
N ALA A 112 -0.57 2.71 10.67
CA ALA A 112 0.81 3.03 11.00
C ALA A 112 1.63 3.34 9.73
N ALA A 113 1.39 2.60 8.65
CA ALA A 113 2.02 2.83 7.35
C ALA A 113 1.61 4.16 6.72
N ILE A 114 0.33 4.55 6.81
CA ILE A 114 -0.15 5.88 6.38
C ILE A 114 0.59 6.98 7.14
N ASN A 115 0.64 6.89 8.46
CA ASN A 115 1.31 7.89 9.30
C ASN A 115 2.81 7.99 8.97
N SER A 116 3.47 6.85 8.74
CA SER A 116 4.87 6.81 8.32
C SER A 116 5.08 7.47 6.95
N ALA A 117 4.22 7.16 5.97
CA ALA A 117 4.27 7.73 4.63
C ALA A 117 4.01 9.25 4.62
N LEU A 118 3.11 9.74 5.47
CA LEU A 118 2.87 11.17 5.65
C LEU A 118 4.08 11.87 6.28
N ARG A 119 4.66 11.30 7.34
CA ARG A 119 5.88 11.85 7.96
C ARG A 119 7.05 11.91 6.97
N ALA A 120 7.19 10.93 6.08
CA ALA A 120 8.23 10.91 5.06
C ALA A 120 8.05 11.98 3.97
N GLN A 121 6.85 12.57 3.83
CA GLN A 121 6.57 13.67 2.91
C GLN A 121 6.83 15.05 3.53
N VAL A 122 6.91 15.11 4.86
CA VAL A 122 7.19 16.35 5.59
C VAL A 122 8.69 16.68 5.45
N PRO A 123 9.05 17.88 4.97
CA PRO A 123 10.45 18.31 4.94
C PRO A 123 11.08 18.24 6.33
N ALA A 124 12.34 17.80 6.40
CA ALA A 124 13.09 17.78 7.65
C ALA A 124 13.10 19.18 8.27
N GLY A 125 12.53 19.33 9.48
CA GLY A 125 12.45 20.58 10.22
C GLY A 125 11.05 21.19 10.39
N TRP A 126 10.01 20.59 9.80
CA TRP A 126 8.62 20.97 10.12
C TRP A 126 8.20 20.45 11.51
N PRO A 127 7.37 21.20 12.25
CA PRO A 127 6.89 20.78 13.55
C PRO A 127 6.06 19.48 13.44
N PRO A 128 6.04 18.63 14.48
CA PRO A 128 5.26 17.40 14.47
C PRO A 128 3.78 17.70 14.24
N ILE A 129 3.16 16.98 13.31
CA ILE A 129 1.72 17.03 13.08
C ILE A 129 1.06 16.26 14.24
N GLY A 130 0.31 16.99 15.07
CA GLY A 130 -0.42 16.47 16.24
C GLY A 130 -1.65 15.66 15.89
#